data_AF-A0A4V0KUM0-F1
#
_entry.id   AF-A0A4V0KUM0-F1
#
_cell.length_a   1.000
_cell.length_b   1.000
_cell.length_c   1.000
_cell.angle_alpha   90.00
_cell.angle_beta   90.00
_cell.angle_gamma   90.00
#
_symmetry.space_group_name_H-M   'P 1'
#
loop_
_entity.id
_entity.type
_entity.pdbx_description
1 polymer ?
#
loop_
_entity_poly.entity_id
_entity_poly.type
_entity_poly.pdbx_seq_one_letter_code
_entity_poly.pdbx_strand_id
1 'polypeptide(L)'
;MDDNLCGKIDLLRMCLPDELGTPATTELNTIQNYKRYCPSGDCNTELEKITIGFLWLLGQYFTEYPTKDGVINYNKPFFLYIILWLSYKLNQNTEETFTTINDFYTNHVKTGGKYSNFNGDSNKFTSLDDFIENHKDLLNINIKDLSKFYHPSKLICSMYANKSMNTDGNKLLNDATMFVKTYAELKDGSNAEGIPNNQILPALLTDYNKLNKKCSNIPSFSELASKISALASEDTSSSSIGNRLFTVLSIFGAIAFFLGISYKYSLFGFRKRFQKQKLREKLKNIKKKMNH
;
A
#
# COMPACT_ATOMS: atom_id res chain seq x y z
N MET A 1 -1.01 10.93 -0.07
CA MET A 1 -2.06 9.90 -0.07
C MET A 1 -3.39 10.47 0.45
N ASP A 2 -4.52 9.76 0.29
CA ASP A 2 -5.81 10.09 0.93
C ASP A 2 -6.73 8.85 1.12
N ASP A 3 -7.93 9.09 1.68
CA ASP A 3 -8.93 8.07 1.96
C ASP A 3 -9.50 7.38 0.70
N ASN A 4 -9.62 8.08 -0.41
CA ASN A 4 -10.15 7.47 -1.63
C ASN A 4 -9.13 6.50 -2.23
N LEU A 5 -7.89 6.94 -2.34
CA LEU A 5 -6.79 6.20 -2.95
C LEU A 5 -6.41 4.97 -2.12
N CYS A 6 -6.39 5.11 -0.79
CA CYS A 6 -6.17 3.98 0.10
C CYS A 6 -7.27 2.91 -0.04
N GLY A 7 -8.53 3.32 -0.22
CA GLY A 7 -9.61 2.37 -0.40
C GLY A 7 -9.49 1.51 -1.68
N LYS A 8 -8.82 2.02 -2.73
CA LYS A 8 -8.51 1.24 -3.93
C LYS A 8 -7.54 0.10 -3.63
N ILE A 9 -6.49 0.37 -2.83
CA ILE A 9 -5.52 -0.66 -2.41
C ILE A 9 -6.19 -1.65 -1.45
N ASP A 10 -7.03 -1.17 -0.53
CA ASP A 10 -7.74 -2.05 0.41
C ASP A 10 -8.72 -2.99 -0.29
N LEU A 11 -9.35 -2.57 -1.39
CA LEU A 11 -10.15 -3.46 -2.22
C LEU A 11 -9.31 -4.64 -2.73
N LEU A 12 -8.09 -4.38 -3.20
CA LEU A 12 -7.21 -5.47 -3.62
C LEU A 12 -6.76 -6.33 -2.45
N ARG A 13 -6.57 -5.78 -1.24
CA ARG A 13 -6.30 -6.60 -0.04
C ARG A 13 -7.49 -7.49 0.33
N MET A 14 -8.72 -7.10 0.02
CA MET A 14 -9.90 -7.95 0.21
C MET A 14 -9.97 -9.09 -0.80
N CYS A 15 -9.44 -8.88 -2.02
CA CYS A 15 -9.36 -9.87 -3.09
C CYS A 15 -8.14 -10.78 -2.98
N LEU A 16 -7.02 -10.21 -2.53
CA LEU A 16 -5.69 -10.82 -2.40
C LEU A 16 -5.15 -10.51 -0.99
N PRO A 17 -5.61 -11.25 0.04
CA PRO A 17 -5.21 -11.03 1.43
C PRO A 17 -3.70 -11.04 1.64
N ASP A 18 -3.20 -10.18 2.52
CA ASP A 18 -1.77 -10.07 2.83
C ASP A 18 -1.22 -11.32 3.54
N GLU A 19 -2.06 -11.98 4.34
CA GLU A 19 -1.69 -13.14 5.14
C GLU A 19 -1.90 -14.43 4.33
N LEU A 20 -0.86 -15.27 4.30
CA LEU A 20 -0.94 -16.58 3.66
C LEU A 20 -1.99 -17.45 4.36
N GLY A 21 -2.83 -18.12 3.58
CA GLY A 21 -3.89 -19.00 4.10
C GLY A 21 -5.16 -18.27 4.54
N THR A 22 -5.17 -16.93 4.55
CA THR A 22 -6.38 -16.16 4.83
C THR A 22 -7.28 -16.09 3.59
N PRO A 23 -8.56 -16.52 3.67
CA PRO A 23 -9.43 -16.53 2.49
C PRO A 23 -9.77 -15.11 2.03
N ALA A 24 -9.80 -14.92 0.71
CA ALA A 24 -10.31 -13.71 0.10
C ALA A 24 -11.76 -13.46 0.55
N THR A 25 -12.07 -12.20 0.84
CA THR A 25 -13.42 -11.81 1.28
C THR A 25 -14.29 -11.29 0.15
N THR A 26 -13.69 -11.14 -1.03
CA THR A 26 -14.31 -10.64 -2.24
C THR A 26 -13.55 -11.23 -3.42
N GLU A 27 -14.25 -11.56 -4.51
CA GLU A 27 -13.60 -12.09 -5.70
C GLU A 27 -12.94 -10.97 -6.51
N LEU A 28 -11.77 -11.25 -7.08
CA LEU A 28 -11.03 -10.28 -7.90
C LEU A 28 -11.83 -9.84 -9.13
N ASN A 29 -12.69 -10.71 -9.66
CA ASN A 29 -13.58 -10.40 -10.80
C ASN A 29 -14.60 -9.27 -10.52
N THR A 30 -14.77 -8.88 -9.25
CA THR A 30 -15.70 -7.82 -8.85
C THR A 30 -15.11 -6.42 -8.98
N ILE A 31 -13.79 -6.30 -9.22
CA ILE A 31 -13.16 -5.00 -9.44
C ILE A 31 -13.71 -4.36 -10.72
N GLN A 32 -13.80 -3.03 -10.72
CA GLN A 32 -14.34 -2.32 -11.87
C GLN A 32 -13.49 -2.58 -13.13
N ASN A 33 -14.16 -2.89 -14.23
CA ASN A 33 -13.54 -3.20 -15.52
C ASN A 33 -12.59 -4.41 -15.49
N TYR A 34 -12.80 -5.39 -14.59
CA TYR A 34 -11.99 -6.62 -14.51
C TYR A 34 -11.69 -7.25 -15.88
N LYS A 35 -12.70 -7.36 -16.75
CA LYS A 35 -12.57 -7.94 -18.10
C LYS A 35 -11.52 -7.26 -18.99
N ARG A 36 -11.12 -6.02 -18.70
CA ARG A 36 -10.01 -5.34 -19.42
C ARG A 36 -8.64 -5.93 -19.09
N TYR A 37 -8.51 -6.46 -17.87
CA TYR A 37 -7.26 -7.00 -17.34
C TYR A 37 -7.21 -8.52 -17.48
N CYS A 38 -8.39 -9.16 -17.55
CA CYS A 38 -8.55 -10.58 -17.83
C CYS A 38 -9.71 -10.82 -18.81
N PRO A 39 -9.50 -10.65 -20.13
CA PRO A 39 -10.56 -10.79 -21.13
C PRO A 39 -11.14 -12.20 -21.26
N SER A 40 -10.25 -13.21 -21.22
CA SER A 40 -10.58 -14.63 -21.32
C SER A 40 -11.21 -15.20 -20.04
N GLY A 41 -11.04 -14.53 -18.90
CA GLY A 41 -11.60 -14.96 -17.62
C GLY A 41 -10.88 -16.16 -16.98
N ASP A 42 -9.81 -16.66 -17.59
CA ASP A 42 -9.02 -17.82 -17.17
C ASP A 42 -7.75 -17.44 -16.39
N CYS A 43 -7.67 -16.21 -15.89
CA CYS A 43 -6.52 -15.70 -15.16
C CYS A 43 -6.49 -16.19 -13.71
N ASN A 44 -6.05 -17.43 -13.53
CA ASN A 44 -6.28 -18.20 -12.32
C ASN A 44 -5.04 -18.32 -11.41
N THR A 45 -3.84 -18.10 -11.94
CA THR A 45 -2.61 -18.22 -11.14
C THR A 45 -2.46 -17.04 -10.17
N GLU A 46 -1.68 -17.22 -9.11
CA GLU A 46 -1.46 -16.13 -8.16
C GLU A 46 -0.71 -14.97 -8.80
N LEU A 47 0.28 -15.25 -9.65
CA LEU A 47 0.99 -14.22 -10.40
C LEU A 47 0.07 -13.43 -11.34
N GLU A 48 -0.88 -14.11 -11.99
CA GLU A 48 -1.85 -13.43 -12.86
C GLU A 48 -2.80 -12.53 -12.08
N LYS A 49 -3.27 -12.97 -10.91
CA LYS A 49 -4.11 -12.15 -10.02
C LYS A 49 -3.36 -10.91 -9.52
N ILE A 50 -2.08 -11.06 -9.14
CA ILE A 50 -1.21 -9.95 -8.75
C ILE A 50 -1.06 -8.97 -9.91
N THR A 51 -0.81 -9.49 -11.12
CA THR A 51 -0.69 -8.68 -12.35
C THR A 51 -1.96 -7.90 -12.66
N ILE A 52 -3.13 -8.54 -12.54
CA ILE A 52 -4.43 -7.88 -12.71
C ILE A 52 -4.60 -6.76 -11.69
N GLY A 53 -4.29 -7.01 -10.42
CA GLY A 53 -4.37 -5.99 -9.37
C GLY A 53 -3.46 -4.79 -9.66
N PHE A 54 -2.23 -5.05 -10.12
CA PHE A 54 -1.29 -3.99 -10.50
C PHE A 54 -1.81 -3.15 -11.68
N LEU A 55 -2.20 -3.79 -12.78
CA LEU A 55 -2.73 -3.08 -13.96
C LEU A 55 -4.02 -2.32 -13.62
N TRP A 56 -4.88 -2.88 -12.78
CA TRP A 56 -6.07 -2.19 -12.30
C TRP A 56 -5.71 -0.94 -11.50
N LEU A 57 -4.76 -1.02 -10.57
CA LEU A 57 -4.28 0.14 -9.82
C LEU A 57 -3.66 1.22 -10.72
N LEU A 58 -2.90 0.84 -11.73
CA LEU A 58 -2.41 1.77 -12.76
C LEU A 58 -3.58 2.43 -13.50
N GLY A 59 -4.59 1.66 -13.91
CA GLY A 59 -5.82 2.17 -14.49
C GLY A 59 -6.50 3.23 -13.61
N GLN A 60 -6.55 2.97 -12.29
CA GLN A 60 -7.06 3.91 -11.32
C GLN A 60 -6.18 5.15 -11.15
N TYR A 61 -4.86 5.01 -11.28
CA TYR A 61 -3.90 6.10 -11.19
C TYR A 61 -4.12 7.12 -12.31
N PHE A 62 -4.12 6.67 -13.58
CA PHE A 62 -4.34 7.57 -14.72
C PHE A 62 -5.77 8.11 -14.81
N THR A 63 -6.73 7.44 -14.18
CA THR A 63 -8.09 8.00 -14.04
C THR A 63 -8.12 9.16 -13.03
N GLU A 64 -7.37 9.04 -11.94
CA GLU A 64 -7.25 10.12 -10.93
C GLU A 64 -6.39 11.28 -11.43
N TYR A 65 -5.32 10.94 -12.16
CA TYR A 65 -4.32 11.86 -12.66
C TYR A 65 -4.22 11.74 -14.19
N PRO A 66 -5.25 12.18 -14.92
CA PRO A 66 -5.24 12.09 -16.37
C PRO A 66 -4.11 12.93 -16.95
N THR A 67 -3.48 12.42 -18.00
CA THR A 67 -2.57 13.18 -18.85
C THR A 67 -3.31 14.39 -19.41
N LYS A 68 -2.74 15.59 -19.25
CA LYS A 68 -3.29 16.83 -19.80
C LYS A 68 -2.27 17.43 -20.74
N ASP A 69 -2.68 17.73 -21.96
CA ASP A 69 -1.83 18.35 -22.99
C ASP A 69 -0.52 17.58 -23.22
N GLY A 70 -0.57 16.24 -23.16
CA GLY A 70 0.60 15.36 -23.28
C GLY A 70 1.48 15.27 -22.03
N VAL A 71 1.19 16.04 -20.97
CA VAL A 71 1.94 16.02 -19.71
C VAL A 71 1.37 14.99 -18.75
N ILE A 72 2.19 13.99 -18.42
CA ILE A 72 1.85 12.93 -17.47
C ILE A 72 2.20 13.38 -16.06
N ASN A 73 1.37 12.98 -15.09
CA ASN A 73 1.66 13.22 -13.70
C ASN A 73 2.49 12.08 -13.11
N TYR A 74 3.80 12.26 -13.01
CA TYR A 74 4.70 11.22 -12.49
C TYR A 74 4.72 11.18 -10.96
N ASN A 75 4.76 12.34 -10.30
CA ASN A 75 5.20 12.43 -8.90
C ASN A 75 4.03 12.37 -7.88
N LYS A 76 3.01 11.52 -8.11
CA LYS A 76 1.92 11.38 -7.15
C LYS A 76 2.20 10.26 -6.14
N PRO A 77 1.96 10.51 -4.83
CA PRO A 77 2.19 9.51 -3.79
C PRO A 77 1.47 8.18 -4.04
N PHE A 78 0.35 8.20 -4.75
CA PHE A 78 -0.40 6.98 -5.04
C PHE A 78 0.45 5.93 -5.75
N PHE A 79 1.30 6.33 -6.70
CA PHE A 79 2.12 5.39 -7.45
C PHE A 79 3.11 4.66 -6.55
N LEU A 80 3.76 5.37 -5.63
CA LEU A 80 4.63 4.76 -4.62
C LEU A 80 3.89 3.65 -3.85
N TYR A 81 2.66 3.90 -3.40
CA TYR A 81 1.91 2.90 -2.63
C TYR A 81 1.48 1.69 -3.49
N ILE A 82 1.23 1.89 -4.79
CA ILE A 82 1.00 0.79 -5.74
C ILE A 82 2.23 -0.11 -5.81
N ILE A 83 3.42 0.49 -5.91
CA ILE A 83 4.70 -0.21 -6.00
C ILE A 83 5.07 -0.92 -4.68
N LEU A 84 4.79 -0.30 -3.54
CA LEU A 84 4.97 -0.94 -2.22
C LEU A 84 4.03 -2.15 -2.05
N TRP A 85 2.78 -2.05 -2.50
CA TRP A 85 1.85 -3.19 -2.51
C TRP A 85 2.32 -4.30 -3.45
N LEU A 86 2.74 -3.95 -4.68
CA LEU A 86 3.19 -4.92 -5.67
C LEU A 86 4.45 -5.66 -5.21
N SER A 87 5.45 -4.95 -4.69
CA SER A 87 6.68 -5.57 -4.17
C SER A 87 6.39 -6.53 -3.04
N TYR A 88 5.50 -6.18 -2.11
CA TYR A 88 5.07 -7.11 -1.06
C TYR A 88 4.44 -8.37 -1.62
N LYS A 89 3.55 -8.25 -2.60
CA LYS A 89 2.89 -9.41 -3.23
C LYS A 89 3.83 -10.28 -4.04
N LEU A 90 4.72 -9.69 -4.83
CA LEU A 90 5.72 -10.46 -5.58
C LEU A 90 6.74 -11.14 -4.65
N ASN A 91 7.10 -10.52 -3.53
CA ASN A 91 7.98 -11.13 -2.53
C ASN A 91 7.34 -12.34 -1.82
N GLN A 92 6.00 -12.45 -1.83
CA GLN A 92 5.27 -13.61 -1.32
C GLN A 92 5.03 -14.68 -2.39
N ASN A 93 5.22 -14.35 -3.67
CA ASN A 93 4.93 -15.27 -4.76
C ASN A 93 5.95 -16.42 -4.79
N THR A 94 5.46 -17.63 -5.00
CA THR A 94 6.29 -18.85 -5.08
C THR A 94 6.33 -19.45 -6.48
N GLU A 95 5.40 -19.06 -7.37
CA GLU A 95 5.33 -19.55 -8.75
C GLU A 95 6.53 -19.07 -9.59
N GLU A 96 6.86 -17.77 -9.45
CA GLU A 96 7.93 -17.12 -10.19
C GLU A 96 8.49 -15.98 -9.35
N THR A 97 9.82 -15.83 -9.35
CA THR A 97 10.53 -14.83 -8.56
C THR A 97 11.14 -13.77 -9.45
N PHE A 98 11.00 -12.51 -9.04
CA PHE A 98 11.60 -11.37 -9.71
C PHE A 98 12.54 -10.64 -8.76
N THR A 99 13.68 -10.16 -9.26
CA THR A 99 14.63 -9.39 -8.45
C THR A 99 14.10 -7.96 -8.22
N THR A 100 13.56 -7.35 -9.27
CA THR A 100 13.03 -5.98 -9.26
C THR A 100 11.63 -5.90 -9.88
N ILE A 101 10.90 -4.80 -9.63
CA ILE A 101 9.61 -4.57 -10.28
C ILE A 101 9.78 -4.37 -11.79
N ASN A 102 10.90 -3.77 -12.20
CA ASN A 102 11.22 -3.58 -13.61
C ASN A 102 11.42 -4.92 -14.34
N ASP A 103 12.05 -5.90 -13.69
CA ASP A 103 12.19 -7.27 -14.23
C ASP A 103 10.82 -7.93 -14.41
N PHE A 104 9.96 -7.85 -13.39
CA PHE A 104 8.57 -8.32 -13.48
C PHE A 104 7.83 -7.66 -14.64
N TYR A 105 7.90 -6.34 -14.75
CA TYR A 105 7.20 -5.61 -15.80
C TYR A 105 7.69 -6.01 -17.20
N THR A 106 9.00 -6.09 -17.39
CA THR A 106 9.59 -6.40 -18.69
C THR A 106 9.35 -7.86 -19.09
N ASN A 107 9.57 -8.80 -18.17
CA ASN A 107 9.59 -10.24 -18.47
C ASN A 107 8.22 -10.93 -18.32
N HIS A 108 7.26 -10.32 -17.62
CA HIS A 108 5.92 -10.88 -17.44
C HIS A 108 4.83 -9.99 -18.07
N VAL A 109 4.81 -8.69 -17.77
CA VAL A 109 3.72 -7.81 -18.21
C VAL A 109 3.82 -7.47 -19.70
N LYS A 110 5.01 -7.07 -20.17
CA LYS A 110 5.26 -6.68 -21.57
C LYS A 110 5.27 -7.87 -22.51
N THR A 111 6.14 -8.85 -22.26
CA THR A 111 6.30 -10.06 -23.08
C THR A 111 5.07 -10.96 -23.07
N GLY A 112 4.33 -11.02 -21.95
CA GLY A 112 3.14 -11.86 -21.79
C GLY A 112 1.86 -11.33 -22.46
N GLY A 113 1.93 -10.29 -23.30
CA GLY A 113 0.78 -9.72 -24.02
C GLY A 113 -0.28 -9.03 -23.13
N LYS A 114 -0.06 -8.96 -21.81
CA LYS A 114 -0.95 -8.26 -20.88
C LYS A 114 -0.90 -6.74 -21.09
N TYR A 115 0.26 -6.23 -21.49
CA TYR A 115 0.48 -4.82 -21.84
C TYR A 115 -0.34 -4.35 -23.05
N SER A 116 -0.38 -5.11 -24.15
CA SER A 116 -1.16 -4.75 -25.34
C SER A 116 -2.66 -4.68 -25.03
N ASN A 117 -3.16 -5.59 -24.19
CA ASN A 117 -4.56 -5.59 -23.74
C ASN A 117 -4.87 -4.38 -22.85
N PHE A 118 -3.92 -3.95 -22.02
CA PHE A 118 -4.05 -2.74 -21.20
C PHE A 118 -4.11 -1.47 -22.05
N ASN A 119 -3.34 -1.40 -23.13
CA ASN A 119 -3.27 -0.23 -24.01
C ASN A 119 -4.37 -0.16 -25.08
N GLY A 120 -4.94 -1.30 -25.49
CA GLY A 120 -5.81 -1.41 -26.67
C GLY A 120 -7.14 -0.64 -26.61
N ASP A 121 -7.64 -0.29 -25.43
CA ASP A 121 -9.01 0.23 -25.26
C ASP A 121 -9.12 1.74 -24.94
N SER A 122 -8.00 2.44 -24.72
CA SER A 122 -8.06 3.90 -24.59
C SER A 122 -6.70 4.54 -24.78
N ASN A 123 -6.64 5.57 -25.62
CA ASN A 123 -5.55 6.55 -25.75
C ASN A 123 -5.18 7.28 -24.42
N LYS A 124 -5.63 6.78 -23.26
CA LYS A 124 -5.28 7.25 -21.91
C LYS A 124 -3.98 6.63 -21.38
N PHE A 125 -3.58 5.48 -21.92
CA PHE A 125 -2.45 4.68 -21.41
C PHE A 125 -1.30 4.55 -22.41
N THR A 126 -1.34 5.27 -23.53
CA THR A 126 -0.35 5.22 -24.61
C THR A 126 1.08 5.55 -24.17
N SER A 127 1.25 6.06 -22.95
CA SER A 127 2.52 6.46 -22.36
C SER A 127 2.88 5.69 -21.09
N LEU A 128 2.32 4.48 -20.88
CA LEU A 128 2.71 3.64 -19.75
C LEU A 128 4.21 3.33 -19.78
N ASP A 129 4.80 3.12 -20.96
CA ASP A 129 6.23 2.85 -21.08
C ASP A 129 7.09 4.03 -20.64
N ASP A 130 6.76 5.24 -21.12
CA ASP A 130 7.42 6.47 -20.67
C ASP A 130 7.24 6.66 -19.15
N PHE A 131 6.06 6.34 -18.63
CA PHE A 131 5.76 6.41 -17.20
C PHE A 131 6.60 5.45 -16.36
N ILE A 132 6.79 4.22 -16.82
CA ILE A 132 7.63 3.22 -16.15
C ILE A 132 9.10 3.63 -16.24
N GLU A 133 9.58 4.08 -17.40
CA GLU A 133 10.98 4.52 -17.57
C GLU A 133 11.30 5.73 -16.67
N ASN A 134 10.37 6.69 -16.52
CA ASN A 134 10.54 7.82 -15.60
C ASN A 134 10.63 7.42 -14.11
N HIS A 135 10.20 6.21 -13.75
CA HIS A 135 10.26 5.70 -12.37
C HIS A 135 11.24 4.56 -12.20
N LYS A 136 12.09 4.30 -13.20
CA LYS A 136 13.00 3.16 -13.23
C LYS A 136 13.88 3.05 -11.99
N ASP A 137 14.32 4.17 -11.42
CA ASP A 137 15.11 4.20 -10.18
C ASP A 137 14.37 3.56 -9.00
N LEU A 138 13.06 3.83 -8.85
CA LEU A 138 12.21 3.20 -7.84
C LEU A 138 11.95 1.72 -8.18
N LEU A 139 11.72 1.41 -9.45
CA LEU A 139 11.33 0.08 -9.91
C LEU A 139 12.49 -0.92 -9.96
N ASN A 140 13.73 -0.43 -10.01
CA ASN A 140 14.97 -1.22 -9.97
C ASN A 140 15.45 -1.52 -8.53
N ILE A 141 14.76 -1.01 -7.51
CA ILE A 141 15.03 -1.40 -6.12
C ILE A 141 14.67 -2.88 -5.96
N ASN A 142 15.51 -3.62 -5.23
CA ASN A 142 15.25 -5.02 -4.94
C ASN A 142 13.87 -5.19 -4.28
N ILE A 143 13.05 -6.11 -4.80
CA ILE A 143 11.68 -6.34 -4.33
C ILE A 143 11.65 -6.65 -2.83
N LYS A 144 12.61 -7.42 -2.31
CA LYS A 144 12.70 -7.76 -0.88
C LYS A 144 12.90 -6.52 -0.03
N ASP A 145 13.74 -5.57 -0.46
CA ASP A 145 13.97 -4.32 0.26
C ASP A 145 12.77 -3.38 0.15
N LEU A 146 12.17 -3.27 -1.04
CA LEU A 146 10.99 -2.45 -1.28
C LEU A 146 9.78 -2.94 -0.46
N SER A 147 9.63 -4.27 -0.33
CA SER A 147 8.52 -4.89 0.41
C SER A 147 8.50 -4.51 1.91
N LYS A 148 9.65 -4.16 2.50
CA LYS A 148 9.75 -3.75 3.91
C LYS A 148 8.94 -2.49 4.22
N PHE A 149 8.77 -1.59 3.24
CA PHE A 149 8.00 -0.35 3.39
C PHE A 149 6.49 -0.55 3.21
N TYR A 150 6.04 -1.74 2.81
CA TYR A 150 4.60 -1.99 2.63
C TYR A 150 3.83 -1.86 3.94
N HIS A 151 4.33 -2.44 5.03
CA HIS A 151 3.67 -2.38 6.34
C HIS A 151 3.45 -0.94 6.85
N PRO A 152 4.46 -0.05 6.91
CA PRO A 152 4.22 1.34 7.32
C PRO A 152 3.30 2.09 6.34
N SER A 153 3.37 1.83 5.03
CA SER A 153 2.43 2.43 4.07
C SER A 153 0.97 1.96 4.31
N LYS A 154 0.79 0.70 4.70
CA LYS A 154 -0.50 0.12 5.08
C LYS A 154 -1.05 0.82 6.32
N LEU A 155 -0.23 1.09 7.33
CA LEU A 155 -0.64 1.81 8.54
C LEU A 155 -1.15 3.23 8.21
N ILE A 156 -0.50 3.95 7.28
CA ILE A 156 -1.03 5.24 6.81
C ILE A 156 -2.45 5.09 6.24
N CYS A 157 -2.67 4.06 5.42
CA CYS A 157 -4.00 3.80 4.86
C CYS A 157 -5.04 3.36 5.90
N SER A 158 -4.63 2.59 6.91
CA SER A 158 -5.47 2.23 8.06
C SER A 158 -5.89 3.48 8.84
N MET A 159 -4.98 4.43 9.08
CA MET A 159 -5.33 5.67 9.77
C MET A 159 -6.31 6.53 8.96
N TYR A 160 -6.16 6.62 7.63
CA TYR A 160 -7.17 7.27 6.78
C TYR A 160 -8.55 6.61 6.89
N ALA A 161 -8.60 5.27 6.88
CA ALA A 161 -9.85 4.51 7.03
C ALA A 161 -10.48 4.72 8.42
N ASN A 162 -9.65 4.66 9.47
CA ASN A 162 -10.10 4.85 10.85
C ASN A 162 -10.67 6.26 11.06
N LYS A 163 -10.05 7.28 10.43
CA LYS A 163 -10.59 8.64 10.43
C LYS A 163 -11.93 8.74 9.70
N SER A 164 -12.05 8.16 8.50
CA SER A 164 -13.26 8.30 7.68
C SER A 164 -14.48 7.55 8.23
N MET A 165 -14.25 6.56 9.10
CA MET A 165 -15.29 5.82 9.82
C MET A 165 -15.67 6.40 11.18
N ASN A 166 -14.98 7.45 11.64
CA ASN A 166 -15.12 7.98 13.00
C ASN A 166 -14.97 6.87 14.06
N THR A 167 -13.99 5.99 13.84
CA THR A 167 -13.68 4.88 14.75
C THR A 167 -13.04 5.40 16.04
N ASP A 168 -13.03 4.57 17.09
CA ASP A 168 -12.41 4.87 18.39
C ASP A 168 -11.00 5.49 18.25
N GLY A 169 -10.75 6.58 18.97
CA GLY A 169 -9.48 7.31 19.00
C GLY A 169 -8.29 6.42 19.39
N ASN A 170 -8.52 5.38 20.19
CA ASN A 170 -7.48 4.41 20.55
C ASN A 170 -6.92 3.65 19.34
N LYS A 171 -7.77 3.33 18.35
CA LYS A 171 -7.31 2.62 17.13
C LYS A 171 -6.39 3.48 16.29
N LEU A 172 -6.75 4.75 16.15
CA LEU A 172 -5.98 5.72 15.39
C LEU A 172 -4.62 5.97 16.07
N LEU A 173 -4.59 6.06 17.39
CA LEU A 173 -3.36 6.19 18.17
C LEU A 173 -2.46 4.95 18.05
N ASN A 174 -3.05 3.75 18.09
CA ASN A 174 -2.31 2.50 17.93
C ASN A 174 -1.64 2.41 16.55
N ASP A 175 -2.37 2.72 15.47
CA ASP A 175 -1.80 2.73 14.12
C ASP A 175 -0.68 3.78 13.99
N ALA A 176 -0.86 4.97 14.57
CA ALA A 176 0.16 6.03 14.56
C ALA A 176 1.42 5.60 15.33
N THR A 177 1.25 4.97 16.49
CA THR A 177 2.35 4.46 17.31
C THR A 177 3.12 3.36 16.57
N MET A 178 2.41 2.40 15.96
CA MET A 178 3.03 1.35 15.13
C MET A 178 3.75 1.94 13.92
N PHE A 179 3.19 2.98 13.30
CA PHE A 179 3.84 3.65 12.16
C PHE A 179 5.17 4.27 12.59
N VAL A 180 5.20 5.04 13.68
CA VAL A 180 6.44 5.68 14.17
C VAL A 180 7.50 4.65 14.54
N LYS A 181 7.09 3.54 15.17
CA LYS A 181 8.00 2.45 15.53
C LYS A 181 8.61 1.78 14.29
N THR A 182 7.77 1.31 13.38
CA THR A 182 8.24 0.66 12.13
C THR A 182 9.04 1.61 11.26
N TYR A 183 8.72 2.90 11.25
CA TYR A 183 9.50 3.93 10.57
C TYR A 183 10.92 4.05 11.16
N ALA A 184 11.04 4.11 12.49
CA ALA A 184 12.34 4.21 13.16
C ALA A 184 13.20 2.96 12.88
N GLU A 185 12.61 1.77 12.99
CA GLU A 185 13.30 0.50 12.67
C GLU A 185 13.84 0.47 11.23
N LEU A 186 13.07 0.97 10.26
CA LEU A 186 13.51 1.05 8.87
C LEU A 186 14.62 2.08 8.66
N LYS A 187 14.58 3.20 9.41
CA LYS A 187 15.60 4.24 9.36
C LYS A 187 16.92 3.76 9.95
N ASP A 188 16.88 3.03 11.06
CA ASP A 188 18.06 2.59 11.82
C ASP A 188 18.67 1.29 11.28
N GLY A 189 17.82 0.36 10.80
CA GLY A 189 18.23 -0.94 10.28
C GLY A 189 18.74 -0.92 8.83
N SER A 190 18.61 0.21 8.15
CA SER A 190 19.26 0.39 6.86
C SER A 190 20.65 0.95 7.06
N ASN A 191 21.67 0.24 6.57
CA ASN A 191 22.97 0.86 6.29
C ASN A 191 22.68 2.16 5.53
N ALA A 192 23.12 3.29 6.08
CA ALA A 192 22.61 4.65 5.85
C ALA A 192 22.78 5.22 4.41
N GLU A 193 22.98 4.37 3.40
CA GLU A 193 23.36 4.74 2.02
C GLU A 193 22.58 4.01 0.92
N GLY A 194 21.45 3.37 1.24
CA GLY A 194 20.58 2.76 0.22
C GLY A 194 19.59 3.75 -0.42
N ILE A 195 19.52 3.77 -1.77
CA ILE A 195 18.54 4.49 -2.61
C ILE A 195 17.08 4.46 -2.07
N PRO A 196 16.52 3.32 -1.58
CA PRO A 196 15.13 3.29 -1.09
C PRO A 196 14.80 4.27 0.04
N ASN A 197 15.69 4.49 1.00
CA ASN A 197 15.35 5.26 2.19
C ASN A 197 15.24 6.75 1.94
N ASN A 198 16.09 7.29 1.07
CA ASN A 198 16.15 8.72 0.78
C ASN A 198 14.93 9.21 -0.03
N GLN A 199 14.17 8.30 -0.64
CA GLN A 199 12.97 8.63 -1.39
C GLN A 199 11.68 8.19 -0.67
N ILE A 200 11.64 6.96 -0.13
CA ILE A 200 10.41 6.36 0.39
C ILE A 200 10.07 6.87 1.79
N LEU A 201 11.03 6.88 2.72
CA LEU A 201 10.77 7.32 4.10
C LEU A 201 10.31 8.79 4.16
N PRO A 202 10.92 9.76 3.44
CA PRO A 202 10.41 11.12 3.41
C PRO A 202 8.98 11.22 2.85
N ALA A 203 8.63 10.42 1.84
CA ALA A 203 7.29 10.40 1.27
C ALA A 203 6.25 9.88 2.28
N LEU A 204 6.55 8.78 2.98
CA LEU A 204 5.68 8.22 4.02
C LEU A 204 5.53 9.19 5.21
N LEU A 205 6.62 9.81 5.68
CA LEU A 205 6.57 10.81 6.75
C LEU A 205 5.75 12.04 6.33
N THR A 206 5.89 12.48 5.09
CA THR A 206 5.11 13.60 4.54
C THR A 206 3.62 13.28 4.56
N ASP A 207 3.22 12.07 4.17
CA ASP A 207 1.82 11.65 4.20
C ASP A 207 1.29 11.47 5.63
N TYR A 208 2.10 10.96 6.56
CA TYR A 208 1.77 10.94 7.99
C TYR A 208 1.52 12.36 8.53
N ASN A 209 2.42 13.30 8.25
CA ASN A 209 2.31 14.68 8.72
C ASN A 209 1.07 15.39 8.13
N LYS A 210 0.72 15.10 6.86
CA LYS A 210 -0.54 15.57 6.26
C LYS A 210 -1.77 15.02 6.98
N LEU A 211 -1.72 13.75 7.39
CA LEU A 211 -2.82 13.12 8.12
C LEU A 211 -2.95 13.67 9.55
N ASN A 212 -1.84 13.83 10.26
CA ASN A 212 -1.76 14.47 11.57
C ASN A 212 -2.37 15.89 11.51
N LYS A 213 -2.01 16.72 10.52
CA LYS A 213 -2.63 18.05 10.34
C LYS A 213 -4.14 18.01 10.12
N LYS A 214 -4.65 16.96 9.46
CA LYS A 214 -6.09 16.76 9.22
C LYS A 214 -6.81 16.14 10.44
N CYS A 215 -6.07 15.56 11.38
CA CYS A 215 -6.59 14.81 12.51
C CYS A 215 -5.86 15.25 13.78
N SER A 216 -6.37 16.29 14.44
CA SER A 216 -5.81 16.83 15.69
C SER A 216 -5.64 15.80 16.82
N ASN A 217 -6.32 14.65 16.75
CA ASN A 217 -6.23 13.57 17.73
C ASN A 217 -5.06 12.60 17.48
N ILE A 218 -4.32 12.75 16.37
CA ILE A 218 -3.10 11.98 16.11
C ILE A 218 -1.93 12.78 16.66
N PRO A 219 -1.07 12.23 17.53
CA PRO A 219 0.13 12.91 17.96
C PRO A 219 1.08 13.23 16.80
N SER A 220 1.92 14.24 16.96
CA SER A 220 2.97 14.49 15.97
C SER A 220 3.98 13.34 15.93
N PHE A 221 4.69 13.18 14.82
CA PHE A 221 5.73 12.15 14.71
C PHE A 221 6.80 12.32 15.81
N SER A 222 7.25 13.56 16.03
CA SER A 222 8.25 13.90 17.05
C SER A 222 7.80 13.54 18.46
N GLU A 223 6.54 13.82 18.78
CA GLU A 223 5.97 13.51 20.10
C GLU A 223 5.95 12.00 20.37
N LEU A 224 5.48 11.20 19.40
CA LEU A 224 5.47 9.74 19.54
C LEU A 224 6.88 9.15 19.54
N ALA A 225 7.78 9.65 18.70
CA ALA A 225 9.16 9.19 18.66
C ALA A 225 9.87 9.44 20.01
N SER A 226 9.65 10.62 20.60
CA SER A 226 10.16 10.96 21.93
C SER A 226 9.59 10.04 23.02
N LYS A 227 8.26 9.83 23.03
CA LYS A 227 7.60 8.91 23.98
C LYS A 227 8.13 7.47 23.88
N ILE A 228 8.30 6.96 22.66
CA ILE A 228 8.84 5.62 22.40
C ILE A 228 10.30 5.52 22.89
N SER A 229 11.11 6.55 22.64
CA SER A 229 12.51 6.59 23.10
C SER A 229 12.61 6.68 24.63
N ALA A 230 11.75 7.45 25.27
CA ALA A 230 11.71 7.57 26.73
C ALA A 230 11.37 6.22 27.39
N LEU A 231 10.32 5.54 26.91
CA LEU A 231 9.94 4.20 27.39
C LEU A 231 11.08 3.19 27.23
N ALA A 232 11.79 3.21 26.10
CA ALA A 232 12.93 2.34 25.90
C ALA A 232 14.08 2.64 26.88
N SER A 233 14.32 3.92 27.22
CA SER A 233 15.37 4.32 28.16
C SER A 233 15.04 4.01 29.62
N GLU A 234 13.77 4.10 30.01
CA GLU A 234 13.29 3.84 31.37
C GLU A 234 13.38 2.34 31.70
N ASP A 235 13.00 1.48 30.75
CA ASP A 235 13.23 0.02 30.82
C ASP A 235 14.73 -0.35 30.85
N THR A 236 15.60 0.50 30.29
CA THR A 236 17.06 0.27 30.32
C THR A 236 17.68 0.63 31.68
N SER A 237 17.01 1.44 32.50
CA SER A 237 17.53 1.86 33.82
C SER A 237 17.36 0.82 34.93
N SER A 238 16.62 -0.27 34.69
CA SER A 238 16.17 -1.18 35.77
C SER A 238 16.53 -2.66 35.64
N SER A 239 17.30 -3.16 34.65
CA SER A 239 17.68 -4.58 34.67
C SER A 239 18.85 -4.98 33.76
N SER A 240 19.65 -5.93 34.28
CA SER A 240 20.82 -6.55 33.68
C SER A 240 20.58 -7.18 32.29
N ILE A 241 21.67 -7.37 31.57
CA ILE A 241 21.86 -7.84 30.18
C ILE A 241 20.95 -9.01 29.73
N GLY A 242 20.37 -9.81 30.64
CA GLY A 242 19.40 -10.88 30.32
C GLY A 242 18.02 -10.42 29.83
N ASN A 243 17.56 -9.21 30.18
CA ASN A 243 16.23 -8.73 29.77
C ASN A 243 16.19 -8.18 28.33
N ARG A 244 17.34 -7.84 27.74
CA ARG A 244 17.39 -7.22 26.40
C ARG A 244 16.87 -8.14 25.28
N LEU A 245 17.09 -9.45 25.40
CA LEU A 245 16.53 -10.45 24.47
C LEU A 245 15.03 -10.69 24.73
N PHE A 246 14.59 -10.66 25.99
CA PHE A 246 13.20 -10.90 26.37
C PHE A 246 12.27 -9.74 25.98
N THR A 247 12.71 -8.49 26.12
CA THR A 247 11.92 -7.32 25.69
C THR A 247 11.74 -7.30 24.17
N VAL A 248 12.79 -7.64 23.41
CA VAL A 248 12.72 -7.74 21.95
C VAL A 248 11.80 -8.89 21.51
N LEU A 249 11.89 -10.08 22.13
CA LEU A 249 10.98 -11.20 21.84
C LEU A 249 9.52 -10.90 22.23
N SER A 250 9.30 -10.25 23.37
CA SER A 250 7.97 -9.87 23.85
C SER A 250 7.35 -8.77 23.00
N ILE A 251 8.17 -7.90 22.40
CA ILE A 251 7.75 -6.92 21.40
C ILE A 251 7.31 -7.61 20.11
N PHE A 252 8.05 -8.62 19.61
CA PHE A 252 7.63 -9.35 18.41
C PHE A 252 6.36 -10.19 18.64
N GLY A 253 6.21 -10.79 19.83
CA GLY A 253 4.97 -11.46 20.25
C GLY A 253 3.79 -10.49 20.36
N ALA A 254 4.00 -9.31 20.96
CA ALA A 254 2.99 -8.26 21.03
C ALA A 254 2.65 -7.71 19.65
N ILE A 255 3.63 -7.48 18.76
CA ILE A 255 3.40 -7.06 17.37
C ILE A 255 2.57 -8.11 16.64
N ALA A 256 2.92 -9.39 16.67
CA ALA A 256 2.13 -10.45 16.05
C ALA A 256 0.70 -10.52 16.60
N PHE A 257 0.53 -10.36 17.92
CA PHE A 257 -0.78 -10.37 18.59
C PHE A 257 -1.63 -9.14 18.23
N PHE A 258 -1.06 -7.93 18.28
CA PHE A 258 -1.73 -6.69 17.90
C PHE A 258 -1.97 -6.60 16.38
N LEU A 259 -1.11 -7.21 15.55
CA LEU A 259 -1.33 -7.38 14.11
C LEU A 259 -2.54 -8.28 13.86
N GLY A 260 -2.67 -9.42 14.55
CA GLY A 260 -3.83 -10.30 14.42
C GLY A 260 -5.15 -9.64 14.84
N ILE A 261 -5.14 -8.86 15.92
CA ILE A 261 -6.32 -8.14 16.40
C ILE A 261 -6.66 -6.97 15.46
N SER A 262 -5.67 -6.13 15.10
CA SER A 262 -5.89 -5.02 14.17
C SER A 262 -6.35 -5.53 12.80
N TYR A 263 -5.88 -6.69 12.34
CA TYR A 263 -6.30 -7.31 11.08
C TYR A 263 -7.81 -7.58 11.03
N LYS A 264 -8.37 -8.28 12.03
CA LYS A 264 -9.79 -8.65 12.05
C LYS A 264 -10.71 -7.41 12.02
N TYR A 265 -10.33 -6.34 12.73
CA TYR A 265 -11.10 -5.10 12.75
C TYR A 265 -10.83 -4.19 11.55
N SER A 266 -9.61 -4.19 11.03
CA SER A 266 -9.21 -3.49 9.81
C SER A 266 -9.97 -4.03 8.61
N LEU A 267 -10.11 -5.36 8.51
CA LEU A 267 -10.90 -6.04 7.49
C LEU A 267 -12.39 -5.65 7.55
N PHE A 268 -12.97 -5.55 8.74
CA PHE A 268 -14.34 -5.07 8.92
C PHE A 268 -14.49 -3.60 8.48
N GLY A 269 -13.51 -2.76 8.83
CA GLY A 269 -13.42 -1.39 8.33
C GLY A 269 -13.38 -1.36 6.81
N PHE A 270 -12.45 -2.08 6.18
CA PHE A 270 -12.29 -2.14 4.73
C PHE A 270 -13.58 -2.55 4.02
N ARG A 271 -14.31 -3.54 4.53
CA ARG A 271 -15.63 -3.92 3.99
C ARG A 271 -16.63 -2.75 4.00
N LYS A 272 -16.73 -2.04 5.13
CA LYS A 272 -17.63 -0.87 5.25
C LYS A 272 -17.20 0.28 4.33
N ARG A 273 -15.90 0.53 4.21
CA ARG A 273 -15.31 1.51 3.27
C ARG A 273 -15.66 1.15 1.84
N PHE A 274 -15.47 -0.11 1.48
CA PHE A 274 -15.73 -0.62 0.13
C PHE A 274 -17.19 -0.44 -0.25
N GLN A 275 -18.14 -0.78 0.63
CA GLN A 275 -19.56 -0.53 0.38
C GLN A 275 -19.84 0.96 0.13
N LYS A 276 -19.24 1.86 0.92
CA LYS A 276 -19.38 3.31 0.75
C LYS A 276 -18.77 3.80 -0.57
N GLN A 277 -17.60 3.29 -0.96
CA GLN A 277 -16.97 3.60 -2.25
C GLN A 277 -17.81 3.11 -3.42
N LYS A 278 -18.34 1.89 -3.36
CA LYS A 278 -19.25 1.33 -4.37
C LYS A 278 -20.49 2.22 -4.55
N LEU A 279 -21.04 2.76 -3.46
CA LEU A 279 -22.16 3.69 -3.52
C LEU A 279 -21.77 5.04 -4.16
N ARG A 280 -20.61 5.60 -3.79
CA ARG A 280 -20.09 6.86 -4.38
C ARG A 280 -19.85 6.72 -5.89
N GLU A 281 -19.26 5.62 -6.34
CA GLU A 281 -19.02 5.38 -7.77
C GLU A 281 -20.32 5.17 -8.54
N LYS A 282 -21.30 4.46 -7.97
CA LYS A 282 -22.65 4.39 -8.55
C LYS A 282 -23.27 5.77 -8.75
N LEU A 283 -23.19 6.64 -7.74
CA LEU A 283 -23.70 8.02 -7.82
C LEU A 283 -22.98 8.85 -8.88
N LYS A 284 -21.63 8.76 -8.97
CA LYS A 284 -20.86 9.45 -10.01
C LYS A 284 -21.26 8.98 -11.41
N ASN A 285 -21.46 7.68 -11.61
CA ASN A 285 -21.86 7.12 -12.90
C ASN A 285 -23.27 7.57 -13.31
N ILE A 286 -24.21 7.62 -12.36
CA ILE A 286 -25.54 8.19 -12.59
C ILE A 286 -25.42 9.66 -13.00
N LYS A 287 -24.66 10.46 -12.26
CA LYS A 287 -24.44 11.88 -12.58
C LYS A 287 -23.83 12.10 -13.97
N LYS A 288 -22.87 11.25 -14.38
CA LYS A 288 -22.29 11.31 -15.73
C LYS A 288 -23.31 11.00 -16.83
N LYS A 289 -24.24 10.06 -16.58
CA LYS A 289 -25.31 9.71 -17.52
C LYS A 289 -26.40 10.78 -17.62
N MET A 290 -26.63 11.57 -16.57
CA MET A 290 -27.61 12.66 -16.57
C MET A 290 -27.10 13.94 -17.23
N ASN A 291 -25.77 14.11 -17.29
CA ASN A 291 -25.11 15.26 -17.90
C ASN A 291 -24.81 15.05 -19.40
N HIS A 292 -25.23 13.93 -19.96
CA HIS A 292 -25.19 13.56 -21.38
C HIS A 292 -26.62 13.35 -21.86
#